data_AF-A0A956N145-F1
#
_entry.id   AF-A0A956N145-F1
#
_cell.length_a   1.000
_cell.length_b   1.000
_cell.length_c   1.000
_cell.angle_alpha   90.00
_cell.angle_beta   90.00
_cell.angle_gamma   90.00
#
_symmetry.space_group_name_H-M   'P 1'
#
loop_
_entity.id
_entity.type
_entity.pdbx_description
1 polymer ?
#
loop_
_entity_poly.entity_id
_entity_poly.type
_entity_poly.pdbx_seq_one_letter_code
_entity_poly.pdbx_strand_id
1 'polypeptide(L)'
;FTTLYDMIANLINKHKIRSIIYYKMHSIRSEANVATHDNPYEVNDWTAQNSLNDFLEIVLWFSIKYKLSEEFKKKVEAKLQSQNKIKIISLNTSLEETLSNPHYYNDLDYLEENNYSYQKLISNGILIVTGTSINAELLDRPVAEILRDEIELKYSSRAIVISDTYYFADKLLKTYPVISIGDKNNNRLTAEIIQKGEQWRYMNTYGAYYNNEIQMVALWGNSATNTRITVDRYILQDEGLLSFMNTVI
;
A
#
# COMPACT_ATOMS: atom_id res chain seq x y z
N PHE A 1 6.40 15.05 28.05
CA PHE A 1 6.85 13.77 28.62
C PHE A 1 7.35 13.91 30.06
N THR A 2 8.03 15.00 30.40
CA THR A 2 8.51 15.35 31.76
C THR A 2 7.43 15.28 32.84
N THR A 3 6.27 15.91 32.66
CA THR A 3 5.25 15.97 33.73
C THR A 3 4.63 14.63 34.14
N LEU A 4 4.34 13.73 33.19
CA LEU A 4 3.79 12.40 33.49
C LEU A 4 4.87 11.48 34.08
N TYR A 5 6.09 11.57 33.56
CA TYR A 5 7.23 10.80 34.07
C TYR A 5 7.58 11.20 35.50
N ASP A 6 7.58 12.50 35.82
CA ASP A 6 7.84 13.02 37.16
C ASP A 6 6.74 12.66 38.16
N MET A 7 5.47 12.67 37.73
CA MET A 7 4.34 12.20 38.55
C MET A 7 4.43 10.71 38.84
N ILE A 8 4.83 9.90 37.86
CA ILE A 8 4.99 8.44 38.02
C ILE A 8 6.22 8.11 38.86
N ALA A 9 7.35 8.80 38.66
CA ALA A 9 8.55 8.65 39.49
C ALA A 9 8.26 8.99 40.97
N ASN A 10 7.45 10.02 41.22
CA ASN A 10 6.97 10.34 42.55
C ASN A 10 6.05 9.25 43.14
N LEU A 11 5.15 8.66 42.36
CA LEU A 11 4.30 7.54 42.80
C LEU A 11 5.11 6.28 43.12
N ILE A 12 6.09 5.94 42.28
CA ILE A 12 7.02 4.81 42.47
C ILE A 12 7.80 4.99 43.78
N ASN A 13 8.31 6.19 44.03
CA ASN A 13 9.06 6.52 45.24
C ASN A 13 8.15 6.55 46.49
N LYS A 14 6.94 7.11 46.39
CA LYS A 14 6.01 7.27 47.52
C LYS A 14 5.43 5.95 48.03
N HIS A 15 5.15 5.00 47.15
CA HIS A 15 4.47 3.75 47.51
C HIS A 15 5.37 2.52 47.54
N LYS A 16 6.69 2.68 47.40
CA LYS A 16 7.68 1.57 47.35
C LYS A 16 7.33 0.46 46.34
N ILE A 17 6.63 0.80 45.25
CA ILE A 17 6.18 -0.15 44.21
C ILE A 17 7.31 -0.47 43.21
N ARG A 18 8.56 -0.12 43.53
CA ARG A 18 9.73 -0.31 42.67
C ARG A 18 9.81 -1.73 42.13
N SER A 19 9.57 -2.76 42.93
CA SER A 19 9.69 -4.16 42.49
C SER A 19 8.69 -4.54 41.41
N ILE A 20 7.42 -4.14 41.50
CA ILE A 20 6.36 -4.58 40.57
C ILE A 20 6.47 -3.86 39.22
N ILE A 21 6.71 -2.54 39.24
CA ILE A 21 6.89 -1.76 38.02
C ILE A 21 8.21 -2.15 37.35
N TYR A 22 9.28 -2.36 38.11
CA TYR A 22 10.55 -2.84 37.57
C TYR A 22 10.43 -4.22 36.93
N TYR A 23 9.73 -5.17 37.57
CA TYR A 23 9.56 -6.52 37.00
C TYR A 23 8.78 -6.49 35.69
N LYS A 24 7.71 -5.68 35.62
CA LYS A 24 6.89 -5.61 34.40
C LYS A 24 7.52 -4.77 33.30
N MET A 25 8.23 -3.68 33.63
CA MET A 25 9.06 -2.95 32.66
C MET A 25 10.22 -3.81 32.14
N HIS A 26 10.78 -4.69 32.97
CA HIS A 26 11.81 -5.64 32.55
C HIS A 26 11.26 -6.73 31.62
N SER A 27 10.01 -7.19 31.82
CA SER A 27 9.30 -8.10 30.90
C SER A 27 9.08 -7.45 29.53
N ILE A 28 8.54 -6.22 29.51
CA ILE A 28 8.32 -5.45 28.28
C ILE A 28 9.64 -5.21 27.54
N ARG A 29 10.72 -4.88 28.27
CA ARG A 29 12.05 -4.68 27.68
C ARG A 29 12.67 -5.98 27.15
N SER A 30 12.44 -7.12 27.80
CA SER A 30 12.89 -8.41 27.26
C SER A 30 12.12 -8.80 26.01
N GLU A 31 10.81 -8.58 25.96
CA GLU A 31 9.96 -8.85 24.79
C GLU A 31 10.34 -7.95 23.60
N ALA A 32 10.62 -6.66 23.84
CA ALA A 32 11.13 -5.74 22.83
C ALA A 32 12.52 -6.15 22.28
N ASN A 33 13.41 -6.66 23.14
CA ASN A 33 14.73 -7.11 22.71
C ASN A 33 14.69 -8.41 21.87
N VAL A 34 13.72 -9.31 22.10
CA VAL A 34 13.54 -10.49 21.26
C VAL A 34 13.10 -10.09 19.85
N ALA A 35 12.24 -9.07 19.70
CA ALA A 35 11.80 -8.58 18.40
C ALA A 35 12.93 -7.91 17.57
N THR A 36 13.96 -7.35 18.22
CA THR A 36 15.09 -6.69 17.52
C THR A 36 16.10 -7.65 16.86
N HIS A 37 16.03 -8.95 17.16
CA HIS A 37 16.98 -9.93 16.60
C HIS A 37 16.66 -10.35 15.15
N ASP A 38 15.40 -10.19 14.70
CA ASP A 38 14.95 -10.72 13.41
C ASP A 38 14.95 -9.68 12.26
N ASN A 39 14.91 -8.37 12.55
CA ASN A 39 15.11 -7.30 11.55
C ASN A 39 15.36 -5.92 12.20
N PRO A 40 16.57 -5.33 12.15
CA PRO A 40 16.89 -4.12 12.93
C PRO A 40 16.33 -2.80 12.37
N TYR A 41 15.72 -2.77 11.19
CA TYR A 41 15.30 -1.52 10.52
C TYR A 41 13.80 -1.17 10.66
N GLU A 42 12.93 -2.12 11.01
CA GLU A 42 11.47 -1.86 11.20
C GLU A 42 11.05 -1.65 12.66
N VAL A 43 11.95 -1.89 13.62
CA VAL A 43 11.57 -2.14 15.01
C VAL A 43 11.47 -0.88 15.86
N ASN A 44 11.99 0.28 15.41
CA ASN A 44 12.23 1.40 16.32
C ASN A 44 10.96 2.20 16.72
N ASP A 45 9.97 2.35 15.85
CA ASP A 45 8.75 3.11 16.18
C ASP A 45 7.61 2.22 16.69
N TRP A 46 7.43 1.03 16.11
CA TRP A 46 6.32 0.13 16.48
C TRP A 46 6.51 -0.49 17.88
N THR A 47 7.72 -0.93 18.24
CA THR A 47 7.97 -1.46 19.60
C THR A 47 7.93 -0.38 20.67
N ALA A 48 8.36 0.85 20.34
CA ALA A 48 8.29 1.98 21.27
C ALA A 48 6.84 2.40 21.56
N GLN A 49 5.98 2.42 20.54
CA GLN A 49 4.55 2.74 20.69
C GLN A 49 3.78 1.65 21.44
N ASN A 50 4.02 0.36 21.14
CA ASN A 50 3.38 -0.73 21.88
C ASN A 50 3.84 -0.77 23.34
N SER A 51 5.14 -0.56 23.60
CA SER A 51 5.68 -0.45 24.96
C SER A 51 5.06 0.71 25.73
N LEU A 52 4.71 1.82 25.06
CA LEU A 52 4.04 2.97 25.69
C LEU A 52 2.57 2.67 26.03
N ASN A 53 1.84 1.98 25.16
CA ASN A 53 0.44 1.60 25.43
C ASN A 53 0.35 0.61 26.59
N ASP A 54 1.17 -0.45 26.58
CA ASP A 54 1.23 -1.42 27.68
C ASP A 54 1.58 -0.73 29.02
N PHE A 55 2.49 0.24 28.96
CA PHE A 55 2.85 1.05 30.11
C PHE A 55 1.69 1.93 30.60
N LEU A 56 0.95 2.59 29.70
CA LEU A 56 -0.20 3.42 30.06
C LEU A 56 -1.36 2.59 30.63
N GLU A 57 -1.60 1.38 30.12
CA GLU A 57 -2.58 0.44 30.67
C GLU A 57 -2.22 0.02 32.10
N ILE A 58 -0.94 -0.29 32.33
CA ILE A 58 -0.43 -0.60 33.67
C ILE A 58 -0.66 0.60 34.61
N VAL A 59 -0.29 1.82 34.18
CA VAL A 59 -0.48 3.04 34.98
C VAL A 59 -1.95 3.29 35.28
N LEU A 60 -2.85 3.07 34.32
CA LEU A 60 -4.29 3.20 34.51
C LEU A 60 -4.81 2.19 35.53
N TRP A 61 -4.44 0.91 35.40
CA TRP A 61 -4.79 -0.12 36.36
C TRP A 61 -4.31 0.22 37.79
N PHE A 62 -3.07 0.71 37.93
CA PHE A 62 -2.54 1.19 39.21
C PHE A 62 -3.34 2.37 39.76
N SER A 63 -3.72 3.32 38.90
CA SER A 63 -4.48 4.50 39.33
C SER A 63 -5.85 4.15 39.91
N ILE A 64 -6.50 3.13 39.35
CA ILE A 64 -7.76 2.59 39.84
C ILE A 64 -7.53 1.85 41.17
N LYS A 65 -6.56 0.94 41.21
CA LYS A 65 -6.26 0.10 42.38
C LYS A 65 -5.89 0.91 43.63
N TYR A 66 -5.13 2.00 43.46
CA TYR A 66 -4.65 2.83 44.57
C TYR A 66 -5.45 4.13 44.76
N LYS A 67 -6.64 4.23 44.14
CA LYS A 67 -7.55 5.38 44.26
C LYS A 67 -6.86 6.73 44.04
N LEU A 68 -6.03 6.81 43.00
CA LEU A 68 -5.43 8.08 42.59
C LEU A 68 -6.52 9.07 42.13
N SER A 69 -6.19 10.36 42.11
CA SER A 69 -7.16 11.41 41.80
C SER A 69 -7.84 11.20 40.44
N GLU A 70 -9.14 11.51 40.37
CA GLU A 70 -9.91 11.42 39.12
C GLU A 70 -9.31 12.26 37.98
N GLU A 71 -8.66 13.38 38.31
CA GLU A 71 -7.92 14.19 37.34
C GLU A 71 -6.75 13.41 36.70
N PHE A 72 -6.03 12.59 37.48
CA PHE A 72 -4.95 11.78 36.96
C PHE A 72 -5.46 10.65 36.05
N LYS A 73 -6.54 9.97 36.45
CA LYS A 73 -7.18 8.91 35.64
C LYS A 73 -7.60 9.45 34.28
N LYS A 74 -8.32 10.57 34.26
CA LYS A 74 -8.76 11.23 33.01
C LYS A 74 -7.59 11.60 32.09
N LYS A 75 -6.46 12.07 32.65
CA LYS A 75 -5.27 12.39 31.85
C LYS A 75 -4.62 11.14 31.23
N VAL A 76 -4.58 10.03 31.97
CA VAL A 76 -4.05 8.75 31.46
C VAL A 76 -4.99 8.17 30.39
N GLU A 77 -6.31 8.16 30.63
CA GLU A 77 -7.32 7.69 29.67
C GLU A 77 -7.31 8.51 28.38
N ALA A 78 -7.31 9.84 28.45
CA ALA A 78 -7.25 10.70 27.28
C ALA A 78 -5.98 10.45 26.44
N LYS A 79 -4.85 10.19 27.12
CA LYS A 79 -3.60 9.87 26.44
C LYS A 79 -3.65 8.50 25.78
N LEU A 80 -4.19 7.49 26.45
CA LEU A 80 -4.36 6.13 25.92
C LEU A 80 -5.30 6.12 24.69
N GLN A 81 -6.40 6.88 24.74
CA GLN A 81 -7.30 7.10 23.60
C GLN A 81 -6.59 7.80 22.43
N SER A 82 -5.77 8.82 22.70
CA SER A 82 -5.02 9.51 21.64
C SER A 82 -3.99 8.60 20.96
N GLN A 83 -3.31 7.74 21.71
CA GLN A 83 -2.34 6.77 21.16
C GLN A 83 -3.03 5.67 20.37
N ASN A 84 -4.15 5.14 20.86
CA ASN A 84 -4.96 4.17 20.12
C ASN A 84 -5.49 4.75 18.81
N LYS A 85 -5.92 6.02 18.81
CA LYS A 85 -6.35 6.71 17.58
C LYS A 85 -5.19 6.81 16.56
N ILE A 86 -3.98 7.17 17.00
CA ILE A 86 -2.80 7.23 16.13
C ILE A 86 -2.45 5.85 15.58
N LYS A 87 -2.48 4.81 16.41
CA LYS A 87 -2.22 3.42 16.01
C LYS A 87 -3.25 2.90 15.00
N ILE A 88 -4.52 3.23 15.17
CA ILE A 88 -5.58 2.86 14.21
C ILE A 88 -5.35 3.56 12.87
N ILE A 89 -5.00 4.86 12.89
CA ILE A 89 -4.70 5.60 11.66
C ILE A 89 -3.49 4.98 10.95
N SER A 90 -2.39 4.70 11.66
CA SER A 90 -1.20 4.11 11.04
C SER A 90 -1.43 2.69 10.51
N LEU A 91 -2.21 1.87 11.22
CA LEU A 91 -2.62 0.55 10.74
C LEU A 91 -3.50 0.65 9.49
N ASN A 92 -4.43 1.61 9.43
CA ASN A 92 -5.28 1.79 8.26
C ASN A 92 -4.46 2.27 7.06
N THR A 93 -3.52 3.19 7.24
CA THR A 93 -2.62 3.64 6.16
C THR A 93 -1.75 2.48 5.64
N SER A 94 -1.20 1.66 6.53
CA SER A 94 -0.41 0.48 6.13
C SER A 94 -1.26 -0.60 5.45
N LEU A 95 -2.54 -0.77 5.84
CA LEU A 95 -3.44 -1.71 5.20
C LEU A 95 -3.87 -1.23 3.81
N GLU A 96 -4.09 0.08 3.62
CA GLU A 96 -4.43 0.68 2.32
C GLU A 96 -3.35 0.40 1.28
N GLU A 97 -2.07 0.46 1.67
CA GLU A 97 -0.92 0.11 0.81
C GLU A 97 -0.95 -1.36 0.34
N THR A 98 -1.67 -2.24 1.05
CA THR A 98 -1.82 -3.66 0.69
C THR A 98 -3.07 -3.97 -0.12
N LEU A 99 -3.93 -2.98 -0.36
CA LEU A 99 -5.16 -3.18 -1.15
C LEU A 99 -4.87 -3.18 -2.64
N SER A 100 -5.70 -3.92 -3.40
CA SER A 100 -5.75 -3.81 -4.86
C SER A 100 -6.11 -2.40 -5.35
N ASN A 101 -6.65 -1.53 -4.49
CA ASN A 101 -6.75 -0.10 -4.74
C ASN A 101 -6.17 0.69 -3.55
N PRO A 102 -4.94 1.22 -3.64
CA PRO A 102 -4.33 1.98 -2.55
C PRO A 102 -5.03 3.32 -2.29
N HIS A 103 -5.93 3.76 -3.17
CA HIS A 103 -6.75 4.97 -3.01
C HIS A 103 -8.20 4.68 -2.62
N TYR A 104 -8.48 3.50 -2.06
CA TYR A 104 -9.85 2.99 -1.85
C TYR A 104 -10.81 4.00 -1.23
N TYR A 105 -10.45 4.62 -0.10
CA TYR A 105 -11.37 5.55 0.59
C TYR A 105 -11.57 6.85 -0.18
N ASN A 106 -10.50 7.42 -0.76
CA ASN A 106 -10.61 8.63 -1.57
C ASN A 106 -11.49 8.39 -2.80
N ASP A 107 -11.32 7.24 -3.47
CA ASP A 107 -12.14 6.85 -4.60
C ASP A 107 -13.59 6.58 -4.18
N LEU A 108 -13.80 5.92 -3.04
CA LEU A 108 -15.14 5.65 -2.50
C LEU A 108 -15.90 6.94 -2.20
N ASP A 109 -15.29 7.86 -1.45
CA ASP A 109 -15.90 9.15 -1.10
C ASP A 109 -16.25 9.93 -2.37
N TYR A 110 -15.32 9.99 -3.32
CA TYR A 110 -15.57 10.64 -4.60
C TYR A 110 -16.73 9.98 -5.37
N LEU A 111 -16.79 8.65 -5.43
CA LEU A 111 -17.87 7.95 -6.15
C LEU A 111 -19.23 8.16 -5.48
N GLU A 112 -19.32 8.10 -4.16
CA GLU A 112 -20.56 8.37 -3.41
C GLU A 112 -21.07 9.80 -3.68
N GLU A 113 -20.18 10.79 -3.66
CA GLU A 113 -20.53 12.18 -3.95
C GLU A 113 -20.93 12.44 -5.41
N ASN A 114 -20.42 11.62 -6.35
CA ASN A 114 -20.57 11.84 -7.79
C ASN A 114 -21.47 10.79 -8.47
N ASN A 115 -22.41 10.17 -7.75
CA ASN A 115 -23.33 9.16 -8.28
C ASN A 115 -22.61 8.03 -9.06
N TYR A 116 -21.49 7.56 -8.51
CA TYR A 116 -20.66 6.49 -9.08
C TYR A 116 -20.09 6.79 -10.48
N SER A 117 -19.92 8.07 -10.81
CA SER A 117 -19.28 8.56 -12.04
C SER A 117 -17.75 8.51 -11.92
N TYR A 118 -17.09 7.55 -12.58
CA TYR A 118 -15.64 7.33 -12.45
C TYR A 118 -14.77 8.22 -13.38
N GLN A 119 -15.37 8.97 -14.31
CA GLN A 119 -14.65 9.60 -15.42
C GLN A 119 -13.57 10.59 -14.96
N LYS A 120 -13.80 11.36 -13.89
CA LYS A 120 -12.77 12.28 -13.39
C LYS A 120 -11.65 11.56 -12.66
N LEU A 121 -11.92 10.44 -11.99
CA LEU A 121 -10.89 9.63 -11.31
C LEU A 121 -9.83 9.15 -12.31
N ILE A 122 -10.26 8.87 -13.54
CA ILE A 122 -9.40 8.33 -14.59
C ILE A 122 -8.94 9.38 -15.61
N SER A 123 -9.39 10.63 -15.49
CA SER A 123 -9.28 11.66 -16.55
C SER A 123 -7.85 11.93 -17.03
N ASN A 124 -6.87 11.84 -16.14
CA ASN A 124 -5.44 11.96 -16.44
C ASN A 124 -4.68 10.66 -16.10
N GLY A 125 -5.39 9.54 -16.12
CA GLY A 125 -4.88 8.25 -15.68
C GLY A 125 -4.43 7.36 -16.82
N ILE A 126 -3.65 6.35 -16.45
CA ILE A 126 -3.23 5.26 -17.33
C ILE A 126 -4.01 4.02 -16.93
N LEU A 127 -4.50 3.29 -17.92
CA LEU A 127 -5.12 1.99 -17.69
C LEU A 127 -4.07 0.89 -17.78
N ILE A 128 -4.06 -0.01 -16.81
CA ILE A 128 -3.31 -1.26 -16.89
C ILE A 128 -4.32 -2.39 -17.07
N VAL A 129 -4.24 -3.11 -18.17
CA VAL A 129 -5.28 -4.07 -18.57
C VAL A 129 -4.73 -5.50 -18.47
N THR A 130 -5.42 -6.36 -17.72
CA THR A 130 -5.09 -7.80 -17.61
C THR A 130 -6.22 -8.69 -18.15
N GLY A 131 -5.93 -9.98 -18.35
CA GLY A 131 -6.97 -10.97 -18.64
C GLY A 131 -7.94 -11.23 -17.48
N THR A 132 -9.02 -11.97 -17.75
CA THR A 132 -10.00 -12.43 -16.73
C THR A 132 -9.87 -13.90 -16.34
N SER A 133 -8.88 -14.63 -16.85
CA SER A 133 -8.68 -16.03 -16.47
C SER A 133 -8.15 -16.13 -15.05
N ILE A 134 -8.40 -17.26 -14.36
CA ILE A 134 -7.86 -17.48 -13.00
C ILE A 134 -6.33 -17.31 -12.99
N ASN A 135 -5.65 -17.75 -14.05
CA ASN A 135 -4.21 -17.56 -14.17
C ASN A 135 -3.83 -16.08 -14.27
N ALA A 136 -4.56 -15.29 -15.05
CA ALA A 136 -4.32 -13.85 -15.15
C ALA A 136 -4.56 -13.15 -13.81
N GLU A 137 -5.62 -13.50 -13.08
CA GLU A 137 -5.94 -12.96 -11.76
C GLU A 137 -4.85 -13.31 -10.72
N LEU A 138 -4.32 -14.54 -10.74
CA LEU A 138 -3.30 -14.98 -9.79
C LEU A 138 -1.88 -14.52 -10.14
N LEU A 139 -1.57 -14.33 -11.43
CA LEU A 139 -0.19 -14.20 -11.90
C LEU A 139 0.08 -12.87 -12.62
N ASP A 140 -0.85 -12.38 -13.44
CA ASP A 140 -0.64 -11.15 -14.23
C ASP A 140 -1.12 -9.91 -13.46
N ARG A 141 -2.25 -10.00 -12.74
CA ARG A 141 -2.78 -8.88 -11.94
C ARG A 141 -1.82 -8.40 -10.85
N PRO A 142 -1.15 -9.26 -10.06
CA PRO A 142 -0.15 -8.78 -9.09
C PRO A 142 1.01 -8.03 -9.75
N VAL A 143 1.40 -8.43 -10.97
CA VAL A 143 2.44 -7.74 -11.74
C VAL A 143 1.94 -6.38 -12.25
N ALA A 144 0.66 -6.31 -12.65
CA ALA A 144 0.01 -5.07 -13.02
C ALA A 144 -0.12 -4.08 -11.86
N GLU A 145 -0.43 -4.56 -10.65
CA GLU A 145 -0.46 -3.73 -9.44
C GLU A 145 0.91 -3.17 -9.08
N ILE A 146 1.97 -3.95 -9.24
CA ILE A 146 3.35 -3.46 -9.05
C ILE A 146 3.72 -2.40 -10.09
N LEU A 147 3.31 -2.58 -11.34
CA LEU A 147 3.51 -1.54 -12.36
C LEU A 147 2.73 -0.27 -12.03
N ARG A 148 1.49 -0.37 -11.53
CA ARG A 148 0.71 0.78 -11.04
C ARG A 148 1.51 1.52 -9.98
N ASP A 149 1.99 0.82 -8.97
CA ASP A 149 2.69 1.45 -7.84
C ASP A 149 3.93 2.20 -8.31
N GLU A 150 4.68 1.61 -9.25
CA GLU A 150 5.84 2.27 -9.87
C GLU A 150 5.47 3.51 -10.68
N ILE A 151 4.34 3.47 -11.42
CA ILE A 151 3.84 4.64 -12.16
C ILE A 151 3.44 5.76 -11.20
N GLU A 152 2.64 5.43 -10.18
CA GLU A 152 2.13 6.41 -9.21
C GLU A 152 3.27 7.01 -8.38
N LEU A 153 4.23 6.19 -7.95
CA LEU A 153 5.39 6.63 -7.18
C LEU A 153 6.31 7.56 -7.98
N LYS A 154 6.63 7.21 -9.23
CA LYS A 154 7.64 7.95 -10.03
C LYS A 154 7.09 9.14 -10.78
N TYR A 155 5.83 9.07 -11.22
CA TYR A 155 5.27 10.06 -12.15
C TYR A 155 4.05 10.79 -11.58
N SER A 156 3.62 10.46 -10.35
CA SER A 156 2.42 11.04 -9.71
C SER A 156 1.18 10.97 -10.60
N SER A 157 1.15 10.01 -11.51
CA SER A 157 0.09 9.80 -12.49
C SER A 157 -0.78 8.64 -12.02
N ARG A 158 -2.10 8.81 -12.02
CA ARG A 158 -3.03 7.76 -11.58
C ARG A 158 -2.93 6.55 -12.50
N ALA A 159 -2.79 5.35 -11.95
CA ALA A 159 -2.83 4.12 -12.74
C ALA A 159 -3.91 3.17 -12.20
N ILE A 160 -4.75 2.61 -13.07
CA ILE A 160 -5.87 1.77 -12.66
C ILE A 160 -5.81 0.43 -13.36
N VAL A 161 -5.79 -0.64 -12.57
CA VAL A 161 -5.75 -2.01 -13.07
C VAL A 161 -7.18 -2.51 -13.33
N ILE A 162 -7.50 -2.86 -14.57
CA ILE A 162 -8.81 -3.36 -15.00
C ILE A 162 -8.67 -4.65 -15.81
N SER A 163 -9.78 -5.37 -15.98
CA SER A 163 -9.81 -6.50 -16.91
C SER A 163 -10.05 -6.07 -18.35
N ASP A 164 -9.56 -6.88 -19.29
CA ASP A 164 -9.80 -6.71 -20.73
C ASP A 164 -11.30 -6.72 -21.05
N THR A 165 -12.09 -7.54 -20.34
CA THR A 165 -13.54 -7.60 -20.50
C THR A 165 -14.19 -6.26 -20.20
N TYR A 166 -13.77 -5.55 -19.14
CA TYR A 166 -14.30 -4.22 -18.83
C TYR A 166 -13.80 -3.17 -19.83
N TYR A 167 -12.52 -3.22 -20.20
CA TYR A 167 -11.93 -2.35 -21.23
C TYR A 167 -12.69 -2.43 -22.57
N PHE A 168 -13.11 -3.63 -22.98
CA PHE A 168 -13.87 -3.82 -24.22
C PHE A 168 -15.35 -3.45 -24.09
N ALA A 169 -15.92 -3.52 -22.89
CA ALA A 169 -17.32 -3.19 -22.63
C ALA A 169 -17.57 -1.68 -22.66
N ASP A 170 -16.62 -0.88 -22.19
CA ASP A 170 -16.75 0.57 -22.11
C ASP A 170 -15.95 1.29 -23.20
N LYS A 171 -16.65 2.04 -24.06
CA LYS A 171 -16.03 2.77 -25.18
C LYS A 171 -15.16 3.92 -24.69
N LEU A 172 -15.47 4.53 -23.56
CA LEU A 172 -14.72 5.65 -23.03
C LEU A 172 -13.32 5.21 -22.58
N LEU A 173 -13.18 3.99 -22.03
CA LEU A 173 -11.87 3.47 -21.62
C LEU A 173 -10.88 3.36 -22.77
N LYS A 174 -11.37 3.24 -24.00
CA LYS A 174 -10.53 3.22 -25.20
C LYS A 174 -9.94 4.57 -25.57
N THR A 175 -10.28 5.65 -24.86
CA THR A 175 -9.71 6.99 -25.06
C THR A 175 -8.48 7.26 -24.20
N TYR A 176 -8.08 6.32 -23.33
CA TYR A 176 -6.97 6.50 -22.38
C TYR A 176 -5.73 5.71 -22.80
N PRO A 177 -4.51 6.20 -22.49
CA PRO A 177 -3.28 5.44 -22.64
C PRO A 177 -3.35 4.13 -21.86
N VAL A 178 -2.85 3.05 -22.46
CA VAL A 178 -3.01 1.70 -21.90
C VAL A 178 -1.71 0.89 -21.92
N ILE A 179 -1.45 0.18 -20.83
CA ILE A 179 -0.46 -0.90 -20.76
C ILE A 179 -1.19 -2.23 -20.52
N SER A 180 -1.15 -3.12 -21.50
CA SER A 180 -1.72 -4.46 -21.44
C SER A 180 -0.69 -5.47 -20.93
N ILE A 181 -1.04 -6.25 -19.90
CA ILE A 181 -0.17 -7.27 -19.31
C ILE A 181 -0.80 -8.66 -19.47
N GLY A 182 0.03 -9.63 -19.84
CA GLY A 182 -0.37 -11.02 -20.05
C GLY A 182 -0.41 -11.39 -21.53
N ASP A 183 -0.25 -12.67 -21.83
CA ASP A 183 -0.13 -13.15 -23.20
C ASP A 183 -1.45 -13.06 -24.00
N LYS A 184 -1.34 -13.12 -25.33
CA LYS A 184 -2.48 -12.97 -26.26
C LYS A 184 -3.62 -13.98 -26.10
N ASN A 185 -3.37 -15.13 -25.47
CA ASN A 185 -4.41 -16.14 -25.24
C ASN A 185 -5.19 -15.86 -23.94
N ASN A 186 -4.59 -15.12 -23.02
CA ASN A 186 -5.19 -14.78 -21.72
C ASN A 186 -5.68 -13.33 -21.66
N ASN A 187 -5.15 -12.43 -22.49
CA ASN A 187 -5.53 -11.03 -22.57
C ASN A 187 -5.85 -10.62 -24.02
N ARG A 188 -7.12 -10.31 -24.28
CA ARG A 188 -7.62 -9.94 -25.61
C ARG A 188 -7.00 -8.64 -26.12
N LEU A 189 -6.69 -7.70 -25.24
CA LEU A 189 -6.07 -6.43 -25.62
C LEU A 189 -4.62 -6.63 -26.07
N THR A 190 -3.88 -7.50 -25.39
CA THR A 190 -2.54 -7.91 -25.85
C THR A 190 -2.60 -8.48 -27.26
N ALA A 191 -3.58 -9.35 -27.56
CA ALA A 191 -3.75 -9.89 -28.91
C ALA A 191 -4.00 -8.80 -29.97
N GLU A 192 -4.82 -7.80 -29.65
CA GLU A 192 -5.11 -6.66 -30.54
C GLU A 192 -3.88 -5.79 -30.79
N ILE A 193 -3.12 -5.45 -29.74
CA ILE A 193 -1.89 -4.65 -29.87
C ILE A 193 -0.83 -5.42 -30.67
N ILE A 194 -0.67 -6.72 -30.46
CA ILE A 194 0.25 -7.57 -31.25
C ILE A 194 -0.10 -7.56 -32.75
N GLN A 195 -1.39 -7.55 -33.07
CA GLN A 195 -1.86 -7.56 -34.46
C GLN A 195 -1.58 -6.23 -35.18
N LYS A 196 -1.67 -5.11 -34.46
CA LYS A 196 -1.65 -3.75 -35.03
C LYS A 196 -0.33 -3.01 -34.82
N GLY A 197 0.42 -3.37 -33.79
CA GLY A 197 1.61 -2.68 -33.32
C GLY A 197 2.92 -3.29 -33.78
N GLU A 198 3.98 -2.55 -33.55
CA GLU A 198 5.36 -2.99 -33.74
C GLU A 198 5.79 -3.84 -32.55
N GLN A 199 6.20 -5.08 -32.82
CA GLN A 199 6.61 -6.04 -31.80
C GLN A 199 8.12 -5.98 -31.57
N TRP A 200 8.51 -6.14 -30.31
CA TRP A 200 9.89 -6.34 -29.90
C TRP A 200 10.03 -7.60 -29.07
N ARG A 201 11.24 -8.15 -29.08
CA ARG A 201 11.59 -9.34 -28.31
C ARG A 201 13.02 -9.24 -27.81
N TYR A 202 13.20 -9.62 -26.55
CA TYR A 202 14.52 -9.85 -25.97
C TYR A 202 14.50 -11.16 -25.19
N MET A 203 15.22 -12.18 -25.66
CA MET A 203 15.19 -13.53 -25.08
C MET A 203 13.75 -14.08 -24.94
N ASN A 204 13.24 -14.19 -23.71
CA ASN A 204 11.89 -14.68 -23.38
C ASN A 204 10.92 -13.57 -22.94
N THR A 205 11.33 -12.30 -23.08
CA THR A 205 10.48 -11.13 -22.83
C THR A 205 10.01 -10.55 -24.14
N TYR A 206 8.73 -10.20 -24.21
CA TYR A 206 8.08 -9.71 -25.41
C TYR A 206 7.28 -8.46 -25.10
N GLY A 207 7.22 -7.57 -26.08
CA GLY A 207 6.25 -6.51 -26.04
C GLY A 207 5.86 -6.03 -27.43
N ALA A 208 4.90 -5.13 -27.46
CA ALA A 208 4.44 -4.50 -28.67
C ALA A 208 4.02 -3.06 -28.37
N TYR A 209 4.40 -2.14 -29.24
CA TYR A 209 3.97 -0.75 -29.20
C TYR A 209 2.96 -0.51 -30.32
N TYR A 210 1.80 0.01 -29.97
CA TYR A 210 0.85 0.52 -30.94
C TYR A 210 0.61 1.99 -30.61
N ASN A 211 1.20 2.86 -31.43
CA ASN A 211 1.09 4.30 -31.27
C ASN A 211 0.32 4.85 -32.48
N ASN A 212 -0.96 5.12 -32.29
CA ASN A 212 -1.81 5.78 -33.28
C ASN A 212 -2.44 7.03 -32.64
N GLU A 213 -3.75 7.06 -32.44
CA GLU A 213 -4.42 8.15 -31.71
C GLU A 213 -4.11 8.15 -30.22
N ILE A 214 -3.84 6.96 -29.67
CA ILE A 214 -3.60 6.70 -28.25
C ILE A 214 -2.45 5.72 -28.14
N GLN A 215 -1.59 5.96 -27.17
CA GLN A 215 -0.45 5.10 -26.92
C GLN A 215 -0.87 3.83 -26.18
N MET A 216 -0.52 2.69 -26.77
CA MET A 216 -0.82 1.37 -26.23
C MET A 216 0.44 0.52 -26.23
N VAL A 217 0.68 -0.17 -25.12
CA VAL A 217 1.79 -1.11 -24.98
C VAL A 217 1.24 -2.45 -24.52
N ALA A 218 1.75 -3.55 -25.09
CA ALA A 218 1.52 -4.87 -24.55
C ALA A 218 2.83 -5.46 -24.04
N LEU A 219 2.80 -6.10 -22.87
CA LEU A 219 3.94 -6.72 -22.20
C LEU A 219 3.57 -8.17 -21.83
N TRP A 220 4.35 -9.14 -22.30
CA TRP A 220 4.12 -10.55 -21.97
C TRP A 220 5.40 -11.40 -22.00
N GLY A 221 5.29 -12.63 -21.49
CA GLY A 221 6.30 -13.67 -21.55
C GLY A 221 5.71 -15.00 -22.04
N ASN A 222 6.57 -15.98 -22.27
CA ASN A 222 6.14 -17.38 -22.53
C ASN A 222 5.70 -18.12 -21.25
N SER A 223 5.83 -17.48 -20.09
CA SER A 223 5.42 -17.97 -18.78
C SER A 223 5.17 -16.77 -17.86
N ALA A 224 4.46 -16.97 -16.75
CA ALA A 224 4.23 -15.91 -15.76
C ALA A 224 5.53 -15.28 -15.23
N THR A 225 6.56 -16.11 -14.96
CA THR A 225 7.90 -15.61 -14.59
C THR A 225 8.48 -14.69 -15.65
N ASN A 226 8.36 -15.06 -16.93
CA ASN A 226 8.86 -14.22 -18.01
C ASN A 226 8.01 -12.95 -18.18
N THR A 227 6.68 -13.00 -17.99
CA THR A 227 5.82 -11.81 -17.96
C THR A 227 6.27 -10.84 -16.88
N ARG A 228 6.56 -11.34 -15.67
CA ARG A 228 7.12 -10.52 -14.60
C ARG A 228 8.45 -9.86 -15.01
N ILE A 229 9.39 -10.64 -15.53
CA ILE A 229 10.68 -10.11 -15.99
C ILE A 229 10.49 -9.07 -17.12
N THR A 230 9.54 -9.28 -18.04
CA THR A 230 9.20 -8.30 -19.07
C THR A 230 8.78 -6.98 -18.46
N VAL A 231 7.89 -7.00 -17.47
CA VAL A 231 7.40 -5.79 -16.79
C VAL A 231 8.51 -5.12 -15.98
N ASP A 232 9.30 -5.87 -15.21
CA ASP A 232 10.43 -5.31 -14.47
C ASP A 232 11.44 -4.62 -15.40
N ARG A 233 11.75 -5.23 -16.56
CA ARG A 233 12.61 -4.61 -17.57
C ARG A 233 11.99 -3.34 -18.14
N TYR A 234 10.69 -3.35 -18.42
CA TYR A 234 9.99 -2.18 -18.93
C TYR A 234 10.05 -1.01 -17.94
N ILE A 235 9.94 -1.28 -16.64
CA ILE A 235 10.05 -0.27 -15.57
C ILE A 235 11.46 0.32 -15.46
N LEU A 236 12.49 -0.50 -15.69
CA LEU A 236 13.90 -0.13 -15.48
C LEU A 236 14.58 0.50 -16.70
N GLN A 237 14.04 0.33 -17.91
CA GLN A 237 14.65 0.83 -19.14
C GLN A 237 14.15 2.22 -19.52
N ASP A 238 15.07 3.08 -19.96
CA ASP A 238 14.75 4.44 -20.43
C ASP A 238 13.80 4.42 -21.64
N GLU A 239 13.98 3.46 -22.55
CA GLU A 239 13.10 3.24 -23.72
C GLU A 239 11.78 2.51 -23.36
N GLY A 240 11.63 2.09 -22.10
CA GLY A 240 10.44 1.42 -21.58
C GLY A 240 9.42 2.40 -21.02
N LEU A 241 9.18 2.33 -19.71
CA LEU A 241 8.15 3.11 -19.03
C LEU A 241 8.40 4.62 -19.15
N LEU A 242 9.65 5.08 -19.03
CA LEU A 242 9.97 6.51 -19.15
C LEU A 242 9.57 7.07 -20.52
N SER A 243 9.90 6.36 -21.60
CA SER A 243 9.49 6.71 -22.97
C SER A 243 7.96 6.80 -23.09
N PHE A 244 7.23 5.84 -22.53
CA PHE A 244 5.76 5.85 -22.51
C PHE A 244 5.19 7.04 -21.74
N MET A 245 5.74 7.34 -20.56
CA MET A 245 5.25 8.45 -19.74
C MET A 245 5.50 9.82 -20.40
N ASN A 246 6.63 10.00 -21.08
CA ASN A 246 6.96 11.25 -21.78
C ASN A 246 6.03 11.58 -22.96
N THR A 247 5.30 10.59 -23.47
CA THR A 247 4.32 10.77 -24.56
C THR A 247 2.88 10.89 -24.05
N VAL A 248 2.63 10.52 -22.79
CA VAL A 248 1.32 10.59 -22.15
C VAL A 248 1.11 11.90 -21.39
N ILE A 249 2.17 12.44 -20.78
CA ILE A 249 2.19 13.72 -20.02
C ILE A 249 2.53 14.88 -20.95
#